data_AF-A0A0F9EJW7-F1
#
_entry.id   AF-A0A0F9EJW7-F1
#
_cell.length_a   1.000
_cell.length_b   1.000
_cell.length_c   1.000
_cell.angle_alpha   90.00
_cell.angle_beta   90.00
_cell.angle_gamma   90.00
#
_symmetry.space_group_name_H-M   'P 1'
#
loop_
_entity.id
_entity.type
_entity.pdbx_description
1 polymer ?
#
loop_
_entity_poly.entity_id
_entity_poly.type
_entity_poly.pdbx_seq_one_letter_code
_entity_poly.pdbx_strand_id
1 'polypeptide(L)' 'MIYDAHITGDEEYAPELKRLGITLGPYDPKRGWSDCRIPEMALEGLEALRGRVLWELRMPRPGSR' A
#
# COMPACT_ATOMS: atom_id res chain seq x y z
N MET A 1 4.62 -6.99 11.56
CA MET A 1 5.21 -5.65 11.37
C MET A 1 4.29 -4.78 10.49
N ILE A 2 4.40 -3.44 10.50
CA ILE A 2 3.67 -2.55 9.56
C ILE A 2 4.69 -1.74 8.77
N TYR A 3 4.52 -1.69 7.46
CA TYR A 3 5.34 -0.94 6.53
C TYR A 3 4.58 0.29 6.06
N ASP A 4 5.30 1.41 5.91
CA ASP A 4 4.78 2.54 5.14
C ASP A 4 5.06 2.29 3.65
N ALA A 5 4.13 2.68 2.79
CA ALA A 5 4.30 2.50 1.36
C ALA A 5 3.64 3.62 0.57
N HIS A 6 4.17 3.80 -0.64
CA HIS A 6 3.44 4.45 -1.72
C HIS A 6 2.86 3.37 -2.62
N ILE A 7 1.58 3.47 -2.97
CA ILE A 7 0.92 2.50 -3.84
C ILE A 7 0.41 3.25 -5.06
N THR A 8 0.93 2.90 -6.24
CA THR A 8 0.48 3.44 -7.52
C THR A 8 -0.38 2.39 -8.22
N GLY A 9 -1.68 2.68 -8.33
CA GLY A 9 -2.66 1.83 -9.02
C GLY A 9 -3.93 2.64 -9.30
N ASP A 10 -4.83 2.07 -10.09
CA ASP A 10 -6.13 2.68 -10.37
C ASP A 10 -7.04 2.61 -9.13
N GLU A 11 -7.84 3.65 -8.88
CA GLU A 11 -8.77 3.74 -7.75
C GLU A 11 -9.68 2.51 -7.62
N GLU A 12 -9.98 1.83 -8.73
CA GLU A 12 -10.78 0.59 -8.78
C GLU A 12 -10.25 -0.53 -7.86
N TYR A 13 -8.95 -0.55 -7.56
CA TYR A 13 -8.33 -1.59 -6.71
C TYR A 13 -8.41 -1.28 -5.21
N ALA A 14 -8.92 -0.09 -4.82
CA ALA A 14 -9.07 0.27 -3.40
C ALA A 14 -9.83 -0.78 -2.57
N PRO A 15 -10.92 -1.41 -3.03
CA PRO A 15 -11.64 -2.43 -2.28
C PRO A 15 -10.77 -3.67 -2.02
N GLU A 16 -9.96 -4.08 -2.99
CA GLU A 16 -9.11 -5.26 -2.88
C GLU A 16 -7.92 -5.02 -1.95
N LEU A 17 -7.29 -3.83 -2.04
CA LEU A 17 -6.24 -3.42 -1.11
C LEU A 17 -6.77 -3.34 0.33
N LYS A 18 -7.98 -2.79 0.53
CA LYS A 18 -8.65 -2.78 1.84
C LYS A 18 -8.97 -4.19 2.34
N ARG A 19 -9.37 -5.11 1.45
CA ARG A 19 -9.62 -6.53 1.80
C ARG A 19 -8.37 -7.23 2.31
N LEU A 20 -7.21 -6.88 1.78
CA LEU A 20 -5.90 -7.36 2.26
C LEU A 20 -5.50 -6.74 3.61
N GLY A 21 -6.27 -5.79 4.15
CA GLY A 21 -5.97 -5.09 5.40
C GLY A 21 -5.02 -3.91 5.23
N ILE A 22 -4.79 -3.46 4.00
CA ILE A 22 -3.98 -2.25 3.73
C ILE A 22 -4.81 -1.02 4.07
N THR A 23 -4.25 -0.15 4.91
CA THR A 23 -4.84 1.17 5.15
C THR A 23 -4.35 2.12 4.08
N LEU A 24 -5.26 2.59 3.22
CA LEU A 24 -4.95 3.53 2.15
C LEU A 24 -4.97 4.97 2.67
N GLY A 25 -3.97 5.76 2.30
CA GLY A 25 -4.02 7.21 2.46
C GLY A 25 -4.77 7.89 1.32
N PRO A 26 -4.62 9.22 1.15
CA PRO A 26 -5.27 9.98 0.09
C PRO A 26 -4.86 9.48 -1.30
N TYR A 27 -5.85 9.35 -2.19
CA TYR A 27 -5.62 9.04 -3.59
C TYR A 27 -5.31 10.31 -4.39
N ASP A 28 -4.27 10.26 -5.21
CA ASP A 28 -3.94 11.27 -6.21
C ASP A 28 -3.92 10.62 -7.60
N PRO A 29 -4.66 11.09 -8.61
CA PRO A 29 -4.72 10.44 -9.92
C PRO A 29 -3.39 10.37 -10.68
N LYS A 30 -2.39 11.20 -10.33
CA LYS A 30 -1.07 11.21 -10.97
C LYS A 30 -0.06 10.34 -10.23
N ARG A 31 -0.24 10.15 -8.92
CA ARG A 31 0.75 9.50 -8.05
C ARG A 31 0.23 8.17 -7.49
N GLY A 32 -1.06 8.04 -7.24
CA GLY A 32 -1.69 6.93 -6.53
C GLY A 32 -1.94 7.26 -5.06
N TRP A 33 -2.01 6.24 -4.21
CA TRP A 33 -2.18 6.40 -2.77
C TRP A 33 -0.85 6.62 -2.06
N SER A 34 -0.75 7.71 -1.31
CA SER A 34 0.40 8.00 -0.45
C SER A 34 0.15 7.55 0.99
N ASP A 35 1.23 7.37 1.76
CA ASP A 35 1.19 7.05 3.20
C ASP A 35 0.32 5.82 3.54
N CYS A 36 0.37 4.81 2.68
CA CYS A 36 -0.33 3.54 2.89
C CYS A 36 0.37 2.74 3.98
N ARG A 37 -0.40 2.07 4.82
CA ARG A 37 0.12 1.14 5.83
C ARG A 37 -0.17 -0.28 5.43
N ILE A 38 0.88 -1.04 5.19
CA ILE A 38 0.81 -2.42 4.75
C ILE A 38 1.22 -3.32 5.92
N PRO A 39 0.31 -4.11 6.51
CA PRO A 39 0.71 -5.13 7.46
C PRO A 39 1.49 -6.23 6.73
N GLU A 40 2.45 -6.84 7.41
CA GLU A 40 3.31 -7.89 6.84
C GLU A 40 2.52 -9.04 6.19
N MET A 41 1.39 -9.44 6.78
CA MET A 41 0.50 -10.47 6.22
C MET A 41 -0.16 -10.08 4.89
N ALA A 42 -0.24 -8.79 4.57
CA ALA A 42 -0.80 -8.30 3.31
C ALA A 42 0.22 -8.33 2.16
N LEU A 43 1.51 -8.49 2.44
CA LEU A 43 2.57 -8.45 1.42
C LEU A 43 2.40 -9.59 0.40
N GLU A 44 2.06 -10.79 0.85
CA GLU A 44 1.81 -11.93 -0.05
C GLU A 44 0.64 -11.67 -1.00
N GLY A 45 -0.47 -11.14 -0.46
CA GLY A 45 -1.63 -10.76 -1.27
C GLY A 45 -1.36 -9.59 -2.22
N LEU A 46 -0.51 -8.65 -1.80
CA LEU A 46 -0.10 -7.53 -2.63
C LEU A 46 0.82 -7.96 -3.78
N GLU A 47 1.73 -8.91 -3.53
CA GLU A 47 2.55 -9.55 -4.57
C GLU A 47 1.68 -10.29 -5.60
N ALA A 48 0.54 -10.86 -5.21
CA ALA A 48 -0.41 -11.44 -6.16
C ALA A 48 -1.07 -10.39 -7.09
N LEU A 49 -1.04 -9.10 -6.72
CA LEU A 49 -1.54 -7.97 -7.53
C LEU A 49 -0.43 -7.28 -8.35
N ARG A 50 0.80 -7.81 -8.33
CA ARG A 50 1.94 -7.24 -9.05
C ARG A 50 1.67 -7.12 -10.54
N GLY A 51 1.95 -5.94 -11.11
CA GLY A 51 1.72 -5.62 -12.52
C GLY A 51 0.38 -4.93 -12.81
N ARG A 52 -0.55 -4.94 -11.85
CA ARG A 52 -1.76 -4.10 -11.86
C ARG A 52 -1.62 -2.93 -10.90
N VAL A 53 -1.03 -3.22 -9.75
CA VAL A 53 -0.66 -2.23 -8.74
C VAL A 53 0.86 -2.26 -8.59
N LEU A 54 1.48 -1.09 -8.51
CA LEU A 54 2.87 -0.90 -8.13
C LEU A 54 2.92 -0.37 -6.70
N TRP A 55 3.93 -0.75 -5.94
CA TRP A 55 4.15 -0.20 -4.61
C TRP A 55 5.64 -0.07 -4.32
N GLU A 56 5.94 0.93 -3.53
CA GLU A 56 7.28 1.18 -3.02
C GLU A 56 7.20 1.17 -1.50
N LEU A 57 7.74 0.12 -0.90
CA LEU A 57 7.91 0.06 0.56
C LEU A 57 8.91 1.13 0.97
N ARG A 58 8.48 2.03 1.84
CA ARG A 58 9.36 2.94 2.54
C ARG A 58 9.70 2.26 3.86
N MET A 59 11.00 2.09 4.11
CA MET A 59 11.51 1.48 5.33
C MET A 59 10.84 2.10 6.57
N PRO A 60 10.60 1.30 7.62
CA PRO A 60 9.95 1.79 8.84
C PRO A 60 10.73 3.01 9.36
N ARG A 61 10.03 4.10 9.69
CA ARG A 61 10.67 5.26 10.30
C ARG A 61 11.45 4.80 11.56
N PRO A 62 12.77 5.03 11.64
CA PRO A 62 13.47 4.87 12.90
C PRO A 62 12.92 5.93 13.86
N GLY A 63 12.39 5.52 15.01
CA GLY A 63 12.10 6.44 16.11
C GLY A 63 10.66 6.89 16.31
N SER A 64 9.63 6.14 15.90
CA SER A 64 8.28 6.37 16.45
C SER A 64 8.22 5.85 17.89
N ARG A 65 8.75 6.63 18.83
CA ARG A 65 8.29 6.64 20.23
C ARG A 65 7.17 7.66 20.34
#